data_AF-A0A8T2D1Q8-F1
#
_entry.id   AF-A0A8T2D1Q8-F1
#
_cell.length_a   1.000
_cell.length_b   1.000
_cell.length_c   1.000
_cell.angle_alpha   90.00
_cell.angle_beta   90.00
_cell.angle_gamma   90.00
#
_symmetry.space_group_name_H-M   'P 1'
#
loop_
_entity.id
_entity.type
_entity.pdbx_description
1 polymer ?
#
loop_
_entity_poly.entity_id
_entity_poly.type
_entity_poly.pdbx_seq_one_letter_code
_entity_poly.pdbx_strand_id
1 'polypeptide(L)'
;MESPSIGDSLTARMIPRHSSLDSFGAMKVSLLVNLASIRVSKAELRQRVMLPQYLRIAIRDCILRKDDSFDASSSVAPPLENNALTPEVPLMVFVNPKSGGRQGPLIKERLQNLISEEQVYDLTEVKPNEFIRYGLGCLEAIASRGDECAKEIREKMRIVVAGGDGTVGWVLGCLGELNLQNRLPVPPVSIMPLGTGNDLSRSFGWGGSFPFAWKSAIKRTLHRASVAPISRLDSWNILITMPSGEIVDPPYSLKATQECYIDQNLEIEGEMPPSTNGYEGVFYNYFSIGMDAQVAYGFHHLRNEKPYLANGPIANKIIYSGYGCSQGWFLTHCINDPGLRGLKNIMTLHIKKLDSSEWEKVPVPKSVRAVVALNLHSYGSGRNPWGNLKQDYLEKRGFVEAQADDGLLEIFGLKQGWHASFVMVELISAKHIAQAAAIRLEIRGGDWKDAFMQMDGEPWKQPMTRDYSTFVDIKRVPHQSLVVKGD
;
A
#
# COMPACT_ATOMS: atom_id res chain seq x y z
N MET A 1 3.00 42.58 -75.48
CA MET A 1 1.73 42.83 -76.18
C MET A 1 0.66 42.99 -75.13
N GLU A 2 0.11 44.19 -75.05
CA GLU A 2 -0.94 44.59 -74.10
C GLU A 2 -2.31 44.02 -74.49
N SER A 3 -2.99 43.38 -73.53
CA SER A 3 -4.43 43.55 -73.16
C SER A 3 -5.54 43.18 -74.18
N PRO A 4 -6.87 43.15 -73.84
CA PRO A 4 -7.55 43.38 -72.54
C PRO A 4 -8.80 42.47 -72.20
N SER A 5 -9.31 42.62 -70.97
CA SER A 5 -10.73 42.67 -70.51
C SER A 5 -11.69 41.46 -70.64
N ILE A 6 -12.84 41.31 -69.96
CA ILE A 6 -13.54 41.78 -68.73
C ILE A 6 -14.78 40.83 -68.64
N GLY A 7 -15.28 40.51 -67.44
CA GLY A 7 -16.65 39.96 -67.29
C GLY A 7 -16.97 39.38 -65.91
N ASP A 8 -17.50 40.21 -65.00
CA ASP A 8 -18.09 39.84 -63.70
C ASP A 8 -19.53 39.31 -63.80
N SER A 9 -19.93 38.38 -62.90
CA SER A 9 -21.32 38.25 -62.39
C SER A 9 -21.46 37.24 -61.21
N LEU A 10 -21.57 37.80 -60.00
CA LEU A 10 -22.56 37.54 -58.92
C LEU A 10 -22.83 36.12 -58.33
N THR A 11 -22.43 35.99 -57.04
CA THR A 11 -23.15 35.45 -55.86
C THR A 11 -23.83 34.06 -55.86
N ALA A 12 -23.40 33.17 -54.94
CA ALA A 12 -24.31 32.52 -53.96
C ALA A 12 -23.55 31.74 -52.86
N ARG A 13 -24.05 31.89 -51.63
CA ARG A 13 -23.65 31.22 -50.38
C ARG A 13 -23.83 29.69 -50.44
N MET A 14 -22.88 28.93 -49.88
CA MET A 14 -23.15 27.57 -49.38
C MET A 14 -23.13 27.55 -47.84
N ILE A 15 -24.24 27.08 -47.30
CA ILE A 15 -24.50 26.82 -45.88
C ILE A 15 -24.00 25.40 -45.56
N PRO A 16 -23.22 25.16 -44.49
CA PRO A 16 -23.05 23.82 -43.96
C PRO A 16 -24.19 23.49 -42.98
N ARG A 17 -24.86 22.36 -43.22
CA ARG A 17 -25.92 21.80 -42.38
C ARG A 17 -25.35 21.26 -41.06
N HIS A 18 -26.05 21.57 -39.97
CA HIS A 18 -25.91 20.92 -38.67
C HIS A 18 -26.41 19.47 -38.69
N SER A 19 -25.71 18.59 -37.98
CA SER A 19 -26.29 17.45 -37.26
C SER A 19 -25.74 17.45 -35.84
N SER A 20 -26.66 17.43 -34.88
CA SER A 20 -26.48 17.49 -33.43
C SER A 20 -26.09 16.15 -32.79
N LEU A 21 -25.52 16.24 -31.57
CA LEU A 21 -25.16 15.17 -30.59
C LEU A 21 -23.73 14.63 -30.84
N ASP A 22 -22.76 14.71 -29.91
CA ASP A 22 -22.85 14.43 -28.47
C ASP A 22 -22.09 15.43 -27.56
N SER A 23 -22.84 15.98 -26.61
CA SER A 23 -22.44 16.90 -25.54
C SER A 23 -21.82 16.21 -24.32
N PHE A 24 -21.29 14.99 -24.44
CA PHE A 24 -20.79 14.20 -23.30
C PHE A 24 -19.25 14.21 -23.12
N GLY A 25 -18.49 14.74 -24.08
CA GLY A 25 -17.02 14.75 -24.03
C GLY A 25 -16.38 16.00 -23.40
N ALA A 26 -17.03 17.16 -23.49
CA ALA A 26 -16.45 18.44 -23.07
C ALA A 26 -16.49 18.66 -21.55
N MET A 27 -17.33 17.92 -20.82
CA MET A 27 -17.53 18.10 -19.37
C MET A 27 -16.50 17.34 -18.51
N LYS A 28 -15.72 16.42 -19.09
CA LYS A 28 -14.64 15.72 -18.38
C LYS A 28 -13.28 16.42 -18.46
N VAL A 29 -13.04 17.24 -19.49
CA VAL A 29 -11.77 17.96 -19.66
C VAL A 29 -11.73 19.27 -18.86
N SER A 30 -12.89 19.76 -18.42
CA SER A 30 -13.02 20.94 -17.55
C SER A 30 -12.84 20.64 -16.05
N LEU A 31 -12.71 19.38 -15.62
CA LEU A 31 -12.44 19.02 -14.21
C LEU A 31 -10.96 18.82 -13.89
N LEU A 32 -10.08 18.83 -14.90
CA LEU A 32 -8.62 18.90 -14.76
C LEU A 32 -8.14 20.35 -14.53
N VAL A 33 -8.96 21.18 -13.87
CA VAL A 33 -8.54 22.48 -13.37
C VAL A 33 -7.63 22.24 -12.18
N ASN A 34 -6.33 22.10 -12.48
CA ASN A 34 -5.23 22.66 -11.72
C ASN A 34 -5.46 22.70 -10.19
N LEU A 35 -5.49 21.53 -9.53
CA LEU A 35 -5.47 21.40 -8.07
C LEU A 35 -4.26 22.10 -7.42
N ALA A 36 -3.24 22.47 -8.22
CA ALA A 36 -2.11 23.29 -7.79
C ALA A 36 -2.51 24.75 -7.44
N SER A 37 -3.64 25.27 -7.94
CA SER A 37 -4.06 26.66 -7.76
C SER A 37 -5.22 26.89 -6.79
N ILE A 38 -5.78 25.84 -6.17
CA ILE A 38 -6.91 26.01 -5.23
C ILE A 38 -6.44 26.62 -3.91
N ARG A 39 -6.78 27.91 -3.71
CA ARG A 39 -6.64 28.60 -2.42
C ARG A 39 -7.83 28.26 -1.52
N VAL A 40 -7.83 27.06 -0.95
CA VAL A 40 -8.81 26.68 0.09
C VAL A 40 -8.63 27.60 1.29
N SER A 41 -9.69 28.16 1.88
CA SER A 41 -9.57 28.98 3.10
C SER A 41 -9.45 28.10 4.36
N LYS A 42 -8.98 28.64 5.50
CA LYS A 42 -8.86 27.83 6.74
C LYS A 42 -10.25 27.53 7.32
N ALA A 43 -11.15 28.51 7.24
CA ALA A 43 -12.53 28.38 7.71
C ALA A 43 -13.29 27.33 6.90
N GLU A 44 -13.20 27.39 5.57
CA GLU A 44 -13.80 26.41 4.65
C GLU A 44 -13.30 24.99 4.92
N LEU A 45 -11.98 24.81 5.11
CA LEU A 45 -11.43 23.50 5.46
C LEU A 45 -12.03 22.99 6.78
N ARG A 46 -12.10 23.83 7.81
CA ARG A 46 -12.63 23.45 9.13
C ARG A 46 -14.10 23.09 9.08
N GLN A 47 -14.92 23.88 8.39
CA GLN A 47 -16.35 23.59 8.21
C GLN A 47 -16.58 22.22 7.58
N ARG A 48 -15.65 21.80 6.71
CA ARG A 48 -15.76 20.56 5.97
C ARG A 48 -15.33 19.32 6.74
N VAL A 49 -14.31 19.42 7.59
CA VAL A 49 -13.61 18.25 8.15
C VAL A 49 -13.56 18.19 9.68
N MET A 50 -13.82 19.30 10.37
CA MET A 50 -13.67 19.38 11.83
C MET A 50 -14.91 18.82 12.52
N LEU A 51 -14.71 17.94 13.50
CA LEU A 51 -15.80 17.41 14.30
C LEU A 51 -16.32 18.46 15.30
N PRO A 52 -17.62 18.43 15.66
CA PRO A 52 -18.16 19.19 16.77
C PRO A 52 -17.35 18.97 18.06
N GLN A 53 -17.24 20.03 18.86
CA GLN A 53 -16.36 20.02 20.03
C GLN A 53 -16.74 18.94 21.06
N TYR A 54 -18.03 18.71 21.30
CA TYR A 54 -18.49 17.73 22.29
C TYR A 54 -18.07 16.30 21.90
N LEU A 55 -18.18 15.93 20.61
CA LEU A 55 -17.71 14.63 20.12
C LEU A 55 -16.19 14.50 20.20
N ARG A 56 -15.45 15.55 19.86
CA ARG A 56 -13.98 15.56 19.99
C ARG A 56 -13.52 15.28 21.42
N ILE A 57 -14.13 15.94 22.39
CA ILE A 57 -13.81 15.78 23.81
C ILE A 57 -14.21 14.37 24.28
N ALA A 58 -15.42 13.90 23.93
CA ALA A 58 -15.88 12.57 24.30
C ALA A 58 -14.96 11.45 23.77
N ILE A 59 -14.62 11.49 22.48
CA ILE A 59 -13.71 10.54 21.84
C ILE A 59 -12.34 10.55 22.54
N ARG A 60 -11.78 11.73 22.80
CA ARG A 60 -10.50 11.87 23.49
C ARG A 60 -10.54 11.24 24.88
N ASP A 61 -11.58 11.55 25.66
CA ASP A 61 -11.69 11.09 27.04
C ASP A 61 -11.87 9.56 27.11
N CYS A 62 -12.64 8.96 26.19
CA CYS A 62 -12.78 7.50 26.06
C CYS A 62 -11.44 6.82 25.72
N ILE A 63 -10.66 7.40 24.79
CA ILE A 63 -9.31 6.88 24.46
C ILE A 63 -8.39 6.94 25.68
N LEU A 64 -8.37 8.06 26.42
CA LEU A 64 -7.53 8.23 27.61
C LEU A 64 -7.91 7.26 28.74
N ARG A 65 -9.22 7.03 28.94
CA ARG A 65 -9.73 6.07 29.95
C ARG A 65 -9.58 4.62 29.53
N LYS A 66 -9.34 4.35 28.23
CA LYS A 66 -9.39 3.01 27.63
C LYS A 66 -10.74 2.34 27.89
N ASP A 67 -11.79 3.13 27.73
CA ASP A 67 -13.18 2.75 27.98
C ASP A 67 -14.06 3.39 26.90
N ASP A 68 -14.82 2.57 26.17
CA ASP A 68 -15.75 2.99 25.13
C ASP A 68 -17.13 3.37 25.69
N SER A 69 -17.36 3.17 27.00
CA SER A 69 -18.59 3.56 27.66
C SER A 69 -18.70 5.10 27.74
N PHE A 70 -19.63 5.65 26.96
CA PHE A 70 -19.96 7.06 27.05
C PHE A 70 -20.82 7.30 28.30
N ASP A 71 -20.22 7.92 29.33
CA ASP A 71 -20.94 8.42 30.50
C ASP A 71 -21.34 9.88 30.30
N ALA A 72 -22.63 10.08 30.04
CA ALA A 72 -23.26 11.39 29.86
C ALA A 72 -23.14 12.30 31.09
N SER A 73 -22.83 11.76 32.28
CA SER A 73 -22.64 12.55 33.50
C SER A 73 -21.25 13.20 33.61
N SER A 74 -20.29 12.73 32.81
CA SER A 74 -18.87 13.10 32.91
C SER A 74 -18.34 14.00 31.78
N SER A 75 -19.18 14.34 30.79
CA SER A 75 -18.75 14.99 29.55
C SER A 75 -19.72 16.10 29.09
N VAL A 76 -19.18 17.07 28.35
CA VAL A 76 -19.90 18.28 27.87
C VAL A 76 -21.16 17.84 27.13
N ALA A 77 -22.34 18.18 27.69
CA ALA A 77 -23.62 17.86 27.08
C ALA A 77 -23.66 18.33 25.61
N PRO A 78 -24.30 17.58 24.71
CA PRO A 78 -24.56 18.06 23.36
C PRO A 78 -25.26 19.44 23.46
N PRO A 79 -24.94 20.40 22.59
CA PRO A 79 -25.61 21.70 22.62
C PRO A 79 -27.13 21.50 22.63
N LEU A 80 -27.84 22.23 23.50
CA LEU A 80 -29.31 22.21 23.60
C LEU A 80 -30.01 22.64 22.29
N GLU A 81 -29.25 23.15 21.32
CA GLU A 81 -29.70 23.46 19.97
C GLU A 81 -29.20 22.40 18.98
N ASN A 82 -30.14 21.82 18.23
CA ASN A 82 -29.95 20.92 17.07
C ASN A 82 -29.10 21.50 15.89
N ASN A 83 -28.22 22.47 16.16
CA ASN A 83 -27.42 23.19 15.17
C ASN A 83 -25.92 22.85 15.24
N ALA A 84 -25.54 21.68 15.77
CA ALA A 84 -24.19 21.18 15.55
C ALA A 84 -24.03 20.87 14.05
N LEU A 85 -23.39 21.78 13.31
CA LEU A 85 -23.18 21.63 11.87
C LEU A 85 -22.32 20.37 11.63
N THR A 86 -22.93 19.32 11.07
CA THR A 86 -22.22 18.11 10.70
C THR A 86 -21.20 18.42 9.59
N PRO A 87 -19.93 18.07 9.76
CA PRO A 87 -18.93 18.26 8.71
C PRO A 87 -19.29 17.40 7.49
N GLU A 88 -19.09 17.93 6.28
CA GLU A 88 -19.37 17.17 5.04
C GLU A 88 -18.59 15.86 4.97
N VAL A 89 -17.30 15.90 5.33
CA VAL A 89 -16.38 14.76 5.30
C VAL A 89 -15.42 14.85 6.49
N PRO A 90 -15.81 14.31 7.66
CA PRO A 90 -14.98 14.36 8.86
C PRO A 90 -13.65 13.64 8.65
N LEU A 91 -12.54 14.27 9.06
CA LEU A 91 -11.21 13.68 8.93
C LEU A 91 -10.59 13.37 10.29
N MET A 92 -10.09 12.15 10.45
CA MET A 92 -9.19 11.77 11.54
C MET A 92 -7.78 11.61 10.97
N VAL A 93 -6.76 12.07 11.68
CA VAL A 93 -5.38 12.07 11.16
C VAL A 93 -4.47 11.27 12.09
N PHE A 94 -3.78 10.28 11.55
CA PHE A 94 -2.68 9.58 12.23
C PHE A 94 -1.35 10.10 11.72
N VAL A 95 -0.44 10.46 12.63
CA VAL A 95 0.90 10.94 12.31
C VAL A 95 1.92 10.01 12.94
N ASN A 96 2.85 9.48 12.13
CA ASN A 96 4.03 8.80 12.64
C ASN A 96 5.18 9.81 12.78
N PRO A 97 5.53 10.26 14.01
CA PRO A 97 6.55 11.29 14.21
C PRO A 97 7.96 10.84 13.78
N LYS A 98 8.19 9.53 13.70
CA LYS A 98 9.48 8.95 13.27
C LYS A 98 9.68 8.96 11.76
N SER A 99 8.62 9.20 10.98
CA SER A 99 8.69 9.28 9.51
C SER A 99 9.20 10.65 9.04
N GLY A 100 9.64 10.76 7.79
CA GLY A 100 9.91 12.04 7.12
C GLY A 100 11.17 12.77 7.59
N GLY A 101 12.20 12.06 8.07
CA GLY A 101 13.41 12.70 8.58
C GLY A 101 13.18 13.50 9.86
N ARG A 102 12.24 13.05 10.72
CA ARG A 102 11.85 13.65 12.00
C ARG A 102 11.13 15.01 11.88
N GLN A 103 10.53 15.32 10.74
CA GLN A 103 9.63 16.48 10.60
C GLN A 103 8.23 16.24 11.17
N GLY A 104 7.93 15.02 11.63
CA GLY A 104 6.62 14.62 12.12
C GLY A 104 6.02 15.53 13.21
N PRO A 105 6.78 15.99 14.24
CA PRO A 105 6.24 16.92 15.24
C PRO A 105 5.76 18.25 14.65
N LEU A 106 6.50 18.84 13.69
CA LEU A 106 6.10 20.07 13.02
C LEU A 106 4.87 19.88 12.13
N ILE A 107 4.75 18.71 11.50
CA ILE A 107 3.58 18.33 10.71
C ILE A 107 2.36 18.13 11.63
N LYS A 108 2.52 17.43 12.77
CA LYS A 108 1.49 17.26 13.81
C LYS A 108 0.98 18.62 14.28
N GLU A 109 1.87 19.52 14.72
CA GLU A 109 1.50 20.85 15.20
C GLU A 109 0.72 21.64 14.12
N ARG A 110 1.15 21.55 12.86
CA ARG A 110 0.46 22.24 11.76
C ARG A 110 -0.90 21.64 11.44
N LEU A 111 -1.05 20.32 11.49
CA LEU A 111 -2.33 19.64 11.32
C LEU A 111 -3.30 20.04 12.42
N GLN A 112 -2.86 20.01 13.68
CA GLN A 112 -3.66 20.41 14.85
C GLN A 112 -4.13 21.87 14.72
N ASN A 113 -3.25 22.74 14.26
CA ASN A 113 -3.58 24.14 13.98
C ASN A 113 -4.62 24.32 12.86
N LEU A 114 -4.66 23.42 11.87
CA LEU A 114 -5.58 23.50 10.74
C LEU A 114 -6.95 22.92 11.07
N ILE A 115 -7.00 21.76 11.72
CA ILE A 115 -8.22 21.07 12.12
C ILE A 115 -8.47 21.26 13.62
N SER A 116 -8.13 20.27 14.45
CA SER A 116 -8.12 20.36 15.91
C SER A 116 -7.04 19.45 16.51
N GLU A 117 -6.75 19.64 17.80
CA GLU A 117 -5.79 18.82 18.53
C GLU A 117 -6.25 17.37 18.68
N GLU A 118 -7.54 17.17 18.99
CA GLU A 118 -8.14 15.88 19.32
C GLU A 118 -8.42 15.00 18.09
N GLN A 119 -8.32 15.56 16.88
CA GLN A 119 -8.47 14.82 15.61
C GLN A 119 -7.12 14.39 15.01
N VAL A 120 -5.99 14.77 15.62
CA VAL A 120 -4.65 14.45 15.14
C VAL A 120 -3.93 13.59 16.18
N TYR A 121 -3.86 12.29 15.90
CA TYR A 121 -3.28 11.28 16.75
C TYR A 121 -1.82 11.02 16.40
N ASP A 122 -0.95 11.10 17.40
CA ASP A 122 0.42 10.61 17.30
C ASP A 122 0.44 9.11 17.52
N LEU A 123 0.96 8.36 16.55
CA LEU A 123 0.99 6.90 16.59
C LEU A 123 1.91 6.31 17.67
N THR A 124 2.73 7.15 18.31
CA THR A 124 3.50 6.76 19.51
C THR A 124 2.71 6.91 20.80
N GLU A 125 1.64 7.72 20.80
CA GLU A 125 0.77 8.00 21.94
C GLU A 125 -0.53 7.19 21.87
N VAL A 126 -1.18 7.16 20.70
CA VAL A 126 -2.45 6.47 20.45
C VAL A 126 -2.28 5.52 19.28
N LYS A 127 -2.39 4.21 19.53
CA LYS A 127 -2.30 3.21 18.48
C LYS A 127 -3.60 3.15 17.65
N PRO A 128 -3.56 2.75 16.37
CA PRO A 128 -4.76 2.65 15.54
C PRO A 128 -5.83 1.74 16.14
N ASN A 129 -5.43 0.61 16.74
CA ASN A 129 -6.35 -0.31 17.42
C ASN A 129 -6.99 0.30 18.67
N GLU A 130 -6.29 1.17 19.41
CA GLU A 130 -6.87 1.90 20.54
C GLU A 130 -7.91 2.92 20.07
N PHE A 131 -7.64 3.64 18.97
CA PHE A 131 -8.63 4.52 18.36
C PHE A 131 -9.87 3.75 17.88
N ILE A 132 -9.69 2.62 17.19
CA ILE A 132 -10.81 1.81 16.67
C ILE A 132 -11.66 1.23 17.81
N ARG A 133 -11.03 0.81 18.90
CA ARG A 133 -11.75 0.27 20.05
C ARG A 133 -12.46 1.38 20.82
N TYR A 134 -11.73 2.38 21.30
CA TYR A 134 -12.27 3.35 22.24
C TYR A 134 -12.82 4.60 21.56
N GLY A 135 -12.13 5.13 20.54
CA GLY A 135 -12.55 6.33 19.84
C GLY A 135 -13.76 6.11 18.94
N LEU A 136 -13.68 5.11 18.05
CA LEU A 136 -14.80 4.73 17.18
C LEU A 136 -15.93 4.09 17.99
N GLY A 137 -15.61 3.27 19.00
CA GLY A 137 -16.60 2.69 19.90
C GLY A 137 -17.39 3.77 20.66
N CYS A 138 -16.73 4.81 21.17
CA CYS A 138 -17.39 5.98 21.75
C CYS A 138 -18.34 6.66 20.76
N LEU A 139 -17.87 6.92 19.54
CA LEU A 139 -18.71 7.55 18.50
C LEU A 139 -19.94 6.71 18.16
N GLU A 140 -19.78 5.39 18.03
CA GLU A 140 -20.85 4.43 17.80
C GLU A 140 -21.83 4.38 18.99
N ALA A 141 -21.32 4.41 20.23
CA ALA A 141 -22.14 4.44 21.43
C ALA A 141 -22.98 5.72 21.52
N ILE A 142 -22.41 6.89 21.18
CA ILE A 142 -23.14 8.16 21.13
C ILE A 142 -24.20 8.13 20.03
N ALA A 143 -23.85 7.64 18.84
CA ALA A 143 -24.81 7.48 17.74
C ALA A 143 -25.98 6.55 18.13
N SER A 144 -25.71 5.45 18.83
CA SER A 144 -26.75 4.52 19.30
C SER A 144 -27.75 5.12 20.29
N ARG A 145 -27.37 6.23 20.96
CA ARG A 145 -28.23 6.97 21.89
C ARG A 145 -29.10 8.03 21.20
N GLY A 146 -29.06 8.11 19.87
CA GLY A 146 -29.91 9.00 19.06
C GLY A 146 -29.24 10.29 18.60
N ASP A 147 -27.91 10.40 18.70
CA ASP A 147 -27.18 11.55 18.14
C ASP A 147 -26.97 11.37 16.64
N GLU A 148 -27.78 12.08 15.84
CA GLU A 148 -27.70 12.04 14.38
C GLU A 148 -26.38 12.60 13.82
N CYS A 149 -25.75 13.57 14.50
CA CYS A 149 -24.47 14.12 14.08
C CYS A 149 -23.35 13.07 14.22
N ALA A 150 -23.33 12.34 15.33
CA ALA A 150 -22.40 11.24 15.56
C ALA A 150 -22.59 10.12 14.53
N LYS A 151 -23.84 9.79 14.21
CA LYS A 151 -24.18 8.80 13.17
C LYS A 151 -23.68 9.22 11.80
N GLU A 152 -23.99 10.44 11.36
CA GLU A 152 -23.50 10.95 10.08
C GLU A 152 -21.96 11.02 10.02
N ILE A 153 -21.30 11.40 11.12
CA ILE A 153 -19.83 11.41 11.19
C ILE A 153 -19.30 9.99 11.03
N ARG A 154 -19.90 9.00 11.70
CA ARG A 154 -19.50 7.60 11.61
C ARG A 154 -19.63 7.04 10.19
N GLU A 155 -20.63 7.49 9.44
CA GLU A 155 -20.90 7.09 8.06
C GLU A 155 -19.95 7.76 7.05
N LYS A 156 -19.61 9.04 7.25
CA LYS A 156 -18.89 9.85 6.26
C LYS A 156 -17.39 10.00 6.54
N MET A 157 -16.90 9.57 7.70
CA MET A 157 -15.52 9.82 8.10
C MET A 157 -14.48 9.16 7.20
N ARG A 158 -13.34 9.85 7.05
CA ARG A 158 -12.14 9.33 6.40
C ARG A 158 -10.93 9.50 7.31
N ILE A 159 -9.92 8.68 7.07
CA ILE A 159 -8.68 8.68 7.83
C ILE A 159 -7.55 9.19 6.93
N VAL A 160 -6.69 10.05 7.45
CA VAL A 160 -5.45 10.50 6.79
C VAL A 160 -4.27 9.93 7.56
N VAL A 161 -3.37 9.23 6.88
CA VAL A 161 -2.17 8.66 7.50
C VAL A 161 -0.94 9.37 6.98
N ALA A 162 -0.25 10.09 7.86
CA ALA A 162 1.03 10.73 7.62
C ALA A 162 2.18 9.82 8.05
N GLY A 163 2.75 9.10 7.08
CA GLY A 163 3.76 8.06 7.32
C GLY A 163 4.35 7.49 6.04
N GLY A 164 5.15 6.43 6.18
CA GLY A 164 5.58 5.58 5.06
C GLY A 164 4.65 4.37 4.86
N ASP A 165 4.97 3.52 3.90
CA ASP A 165 4.14 2.36 3.51
C ASP A 165 3.77 1.46 4.71
N GLY A 166 4.73 1.08 5.57
CA GLY A 166 4.45 0.27 6.76
C GLY A 166 3.54 0.96 7.80
N THR A 167 3.53 2.30 7.87
CA THR A 167 2.58 3.03 8.73
C THR A 167 1.17 2.97 8.15
N VAL A 168 1.04 3.11 6.82
CA VAL A 168 -0.24 2.99 6.14
C VAL A 168 -0.78 1.57 6.26
N GLY A 169 0.06 0.56 6.03
CA GLY A 169 -0.29 -0.85 6.18
C GLY A 169 -0.74 -1.20 7.60
N TRP A 170 -0.11 -0.64 8.63
CA TRP A 170 -0.54 -0.83 10.03
C TRP A 170 -1.96 -0.30 10.27
N VAL A 171 -2.26 0.92 9.80
CA VAL A 171 -3.60 1.51 9.94
C VAL A 171 -4.63 0.72 9.14
N LEU A 172 -4.33 0.34 7.90
CA LEU A 172 -5.20 -0.50 7.08
C LEU A 172 -5.49 -1.85 7.74
N GLY A 173 -4.47 -2.49 8.34
CA GLY A 173 -4.61 -3.77 9.04
C GLY A 173 -5.57 -3.68 10.22
N CYS A 174 -5.43 -2.63 11.04
CA CYS A 174 -6.34 -2.39 12.15
C CYS A 174 -7.77 -2.07 11.67
N LEU A 175 -7.93 -1.31 10.58
CA LEU A 175 -9.25 -1.03 10.00
C LEU A 175 -9.89 -2.28 9.38
N GLY A 176 -9.09 -3.23 8.91
CA GLY A 176 -9.57 -4.53 8.42
C GLY A 176 -10.33 -5.33 9.49
N GLU A 177 -9.98 -5.18 10.78
CA GLU A 177 -10.68 -5.83 11.90
C GLU A 177 -12.16 -5.42 11.97
N LEU A 178 -12.52 -4.23 11.49
CA LEU A 178 -13.92 -3.78 11.44
C LEU A 178 -14.77 -4.66 10.52
N ASN A 179 -14.22 -5.14 9.41
CA ASN A 179 -14.94 -6.08 8.54
C ASN A 179 -15.17 -7.42 9.24
N LEU A 180 -14.16 -7.94 9.95
CA LEU A 180 -14.26 -9.19 10.71
C LEU A 180 -15.30 -9.10 11.85
N GLN A 181 -15.45 -7.91 12.43
CA GLN A 181 -16.41 -7.61 13.50
C GLN A 181 -17.79 -7.18 12.98
N ASN A 182 -18.01 -7.14 11.66
CA ASN A 182 -19.21 -6.57 11.03
C ASN A 182 -19.53 -5.11 11.46
N ARG A 183 -18.51 -4.32 11.80
CA ARG A 183 -18.61 -2.91 12.21
C ARG A 183 -18.44 -1.95 11.03
N LEU A 184 -19.47 -1.87 10.19
CA LEU A 184 -19.48 -1.06 8.96
C LEU A 184 -20.02 0.37 9.18
N PRO A 185 -19.66 1.35 8.33
CA PRO A 185 -18.67 1.26 7.22
C PRO A 185 -17.21 1.28 7.71
N VAL A 186 -16.27 0.78 6.91
CA VAL A 186 -14.82 0.94 7.17
C VAL A 186 -14.36 2.30 6.60
N PRO A 187 -13.77 3.19 7.41
CA PRO A 187 -13.33 4.50 6.92
C PRO A 187 -12.24 4.41 5.84
N PRO A 188 -12.38 5.09 4.68
CA PRO A 188 -11.35 5.15 3.66
C PRO A 188 -10.07 5.85 4.13
N VAL A 189 -8.91 5.38 3.66
CA VAL A 189 -7.60 5.91 4.05
C VAL A 189 -6.98 6.78 2.95
N SER A 190 -6.59 8.01 3.29
CA SER A 190 -5.77 8.91 2.48
C SER A 190 -4.32 8.88 2.96
N ILE A 191 -3.36 9.06 2.05
CA ILE A 191 -1.94 8.92 2.37
C ILE A 191 -1.23 10.28 2.29
N MET A 192 -0.46 10.61 3.32
CA MET A 192 0.49 11.71 3.30
C MET A 192 1.92 11.13 3.33
N PRO A 193 2.66 11.16 2.20
CA PRO A 193 3.90 10.40 2.01
C PRO A 193 5.08 10.99 2.78
N LEU A 194 5.30 10.49 4.00
CA LEU A 194 6.46 10.84 4.83
C LEU A 194 7.58 9.77 4.78
N GLY A 195 7.37 8.64 4.10
CA GLY A 195 8.37 7.57 3.98
C GLY A 195 9.46 7.81 2.92
N THR A 196 10.29 6.80 2.68
CA THR A 196 11.32 6.80 1.62
C THR A 196 10.84 6.18 0.31
N GLY A 197 10.15 5.03 0.37
CA GLY A 197 9.59 4.32 -0.79
C GLY A 197 8.32 5.01 -1.30
N ASN A 198 7.30 5.00 -0.43
CA ASN A 198 5.96 5.56 -0.62
C ASN A 198 5.25 4.95 -1.84
N ASP A 199 5.39 3.65 -2.03
CA ASP A 199 4.83 2.94 -3.18
C ASP A 199 3.29 2.91 -3.14
N LEU A 200 2.67 2.78 -1.95
CA LEU A 200 1.21 2.93 -1.81
C LEU A 200 0.78 4.35 -2.19
N SER A 201 1.47 5.37 -1.66
CA SER A 201 1.17 6.77 -1.97
C SER A 201 1.26 7.08 -3.46
N ARG A 202 2.29 6.55 -4.15
CA ARG A 202 2.46 6.71 -5.59
C ARG A 202 1.35 6.02 -6.35
N SER A 203 1.01 4.79 -5.94
CA SER A 203 0.00 3.98 -6.62
C SER A 203 -1.39 4.59 -6.56
N PHE A 204 -1.68 5.33 -5.48
CA PHE A 204 -2.92 6.06 -5.32
C PHE A 204 -2.75 7.57 -5.55
N GLY A 205 -1.77 8.04 -6.34
CA GLY A 205 -1.73 9.44 -6.81
C GLY A 205 -1.41 10.52 -5.76
N TRP A 206 -0.95 10.15 -4.57
CA TRP A 206 -0.51 11.06 -3.50
C TRP A 206 0.96 11.51 -3.64
N GLY A 207 1.71 10.84 -4.52
CA GLY A 207 3.08 11.20 -4.89
C GLY A 207 4.15 10.51 -4.02
N GLY A 208 5.41 10.76 -4.36
CA GLY A 208 6.54 10.01 -3.80
C GLY A 208 7.21 10.59 -2.56
N SER A 209 6.95 11.86 -2.25
CA SER A 209 7.57 12.58 -1.14
C SER A 209 6.75 13.79 -0.77
N PHE A 210 6.74 14.15 0.50
CA PHE A 210 6.06 15.36 0.93
C PHE A 210 6.77 16.63 0.41
N PRO A 211 6.05 17.63 -0.13
CA PRO A 211 6.67 18.81 -0.73
C PRO A 211 7.48 19.65 0.26
N PHE A 212 8.58 20.27 -0.21
CA PHE A 212 9.39 21.22 0.58
C PHE A 212 8.55 22.38 1.14
N ALA A 213 7.55 22.86 0.39
CA ALA A 213 6.57 23.87 0.83
C ALA A 213 5.45 23.26 1.70
N TRP A 214 5.85 22.46 2.70
CA TRP A 214 5.00 21.56 3.49
C TRP A 214 3.80 22.28 4.14
N LYS A 215 3.97 23.52 4.62
CA LYS A 215 2.88 24.30 5.26
C LYS A 215 1.66 24.52 4.36
N SER A 216 1.90 24.74 3.06
CA SER A 216 0.83 24.92 2.07
C SER A 216 0.34 23.58 1.54
N ALA A 217 1.23 22.59 1.46
CA ALA A 217 0.91 21.24 1.02
C ALA A 217 -0.08 20.55 1.97
N ILE A 218 0.12 20.63 3.30
CA ILE A 218 -0.78 20.00 4.29
C ILE A 218 -2.24 20.42 4.06
N LYS A 219 -2.48 21.72 3.85
CA LYS A 219 -3.84 22.23 3.63
C LYS A 219 -4.47 21.66 2.35
N ARG A 220 -3.70 21.61 1.26
CA ARG A 220 -4.15 21.01 0.00
C ARG A 220 -4.38 19.51 0.15
N THR A 221 -3.50 18.80 0.87
CA THR A 221 -3.64 17.37 1.14
C THR A 221 -4.92 17.07 1.93
N LEU A 222 -5.22 17.84 2.99
CA LEU A 222 -6.46 17.66 3.76
C LEU A 222 -7.71 17.93 2.91
N HIS A 223 -7.69 18.99 2.10
CA HIS A 223 -8.80 19.26 1.17
C HIS A 223 -8.94 18.15 0.12
N ARG A 224 -7.82 17.67 -0.45
CA ARG A 224 -7.83 16.55 -1.40
C ARG A 224 -8.40 15.30 -0.76
N ALA A 225 -8.03 15.00 0.48
CA ALA A 225 -8.51 13.83 1.23
C ALA A 225 -10.03 13.86 1.45
N SER A 226 -10.63 15.04 1.56
CA SER A 226 -12.08 15.16 1.70
C SER A 226 -12.85 15.05 0.37
N VAL A 227 -12.30 15.51 -0.76
CA VAL A 227 -13.02 15.53 -2.04
C VAL A 227 -12.76 14.34 -2.95
N ALA A 228 -11.59 13.73 -2.84
CA ALA A 228 -11.12 12.82 -3.87
C ALA A 228 -11.86 11.47 -3.82
N PRO A 229 -11.96 10.75 -4.95
CA PRO A 229 -12.73 9.52 -5.04
C PRO A 229 -12.10 8.40 -4.21
N ILE A 230 -12.91 7.40 -3.87
CA ILE A 230 -12.46 6.21 -3.15
C ILE A 230 -12.14 5.13 -4.19
N SER A 231 -11.03 4.44 -3.98
CA SER A 231 -10.57 3.27 -4.73
C SER A 231 -10.51 2.06 -3.79
N ARG A 232 -10.49 0.87 -4.37
CA ARG A 232 -10.23 -0.38 -3.65
C ARG A 232 -8.75 -0.74 -3.72
N LEU A 233 -8.34 -1.54 -2.75
CA LEU A 233 -7.01 -2.11 -2.63
C LEU A 233 -7.15 -3.54 -2.11
N ASP A 234 -6.65 -4.49 -2.87
CA ASP A 234 -6.45 -5.85 -2.41
C ASP A 234 -5.34 -5.92 -1.38
N SER A 235 -5.51 -6.84 -0.44
CA SER A 235 -4.51 -7.19 0.54
C SER A 235 -4.38 -8.70 0.57
N TRP A 236 -3.19 -9.17 0.95
CA TRP A 236 -2.78 -10.54 0.75
C TRP A 236 -2.28 -11.12 2.06
N ASN A 237 -2.97 -12.17 2.53
CA ASN A 237 -2.56 -12.93 3.69
C ASN A 237 -1.46 -13.90 3.29
N ILE A 238 -0.36 -13.88 4.04
CA ILE A 238 0.76 -14.80 3.90
C ILE A 238 0.80 -15.71 5.13
N LEU A 239 0.89 -17.02 4.89
CA LEU A 239 1.11 -18.03 5.91
C LEU A 239 2.41 -18.77 5.60
N ILE A 240 3.35 -18.72 6.53
CA ILE A 240 4.62 -19.45 6.46
C ILE A 240 4.53 -20.63 7.41
N THR A 241 4.64 -21.84 6.86
CA THR A 241 4.72 -23.07 7.65
C THR A 241 6.11 -23.66 7.50
N MET A 242 6.85 -23.74 8.61
CA MET A 242 8.24 -24.21 8.61
C MET A 242 8.47 -25.28 9.69
N PRO A 243 9.50 -26.12 9.58
CA PRO A 243 9.84 -27.11 10.61
C PRO A 243 10.13 -26.46 11.97
N SER A 244 9.66 -27.06 13.06
CA SER A 244 9.96 -26.59 14.42
C SER A 244 11.42 -26.85 14.81
N GLY A 245 11.98 -26.00 15.68
CA GLY A 245 13.36 -26.11 16.19
C GLY A 245 14.30 -25.05 15.61
N GLU A 246 13.95 -24.45 14.49
CA GLU A 246 14.66 -23.31 13.91
C GLU A 246 14.21 -21.99 14.55
N ILE A 247 15.16 -21.10 14.83
CA ILE A 247 14.89 -19.76 15.35
C ILE A 247 14.82 -18.80 14.15
N VAL A 248 13.64 -18.21 13.93
CA VAL A 248 13.45 -17.11 12.99
C VAL A 248 13.12 -15.84 13.76
N ASP A 249 13.69 -14.72 13.32
CA ASP A 249 13.31 -13.38 13.76
C ASP A 249 12.39 -12.77 12.69
N PRO A 250 11.06 -12.98 12.78
CA PRO A 250 10.14 -12.51 11.77
C PRO A 250 10.00 -10.98 11.82
N PRO A 251 9.65 -10.34 10.69
CA PRO A 251 9.30 -8.92 10.67
C PRO A 251 8.08 -8.63 11.55
N TYR A 252 7.87 -7.36 11.93
CA TYR A 252 6.77 -6.97 12.83
C TYR A 252 5.39 -7.31 12.25
N SER A 253 5.30 -7.30 10.93
CA SER A 253 4.09 -7.62 10.18
C SER A 253 3.76 -9.11 10.13
N LEU A 254 4.65 -10.00 10.60
CA LEU A 254 4.41 -11.45 10.74
C LEU A 254 4.30 -11.83 12.22
N LYS A 255 3.22 -12.51 12.60
CA LYS A 255 2.95 -12.98 13.96
C LYS A 255 2.94 -14.50 14.00
N ALA A 256 3.45 -15.07 15.09
CA ALA A 256 3.36 -16.51 15.31
C ALA A 256 1.88 -16.93 15.36
N THR A 257 1.54 -18.00 14.66
CA THR A 257 0.20 -18.59 14.63
C THR A 257 0.27 -20.09 14.91
N GLN A 258 -0.80 -20.62 15.52
CA GLN A 258 -0.98 -22.07 15.69
C GLN A 258 -1.67 -22.70 14.48
N GLU A 259 -2.25 -21.87 13.59
CA GLU A 259 -2.87 -22.35 12.37
C GLU A 259 -1.80 -22.76 11.35
N CYS A 260 -1.52 -24.05 11.28
CA CYS A 260 -0.70 -24.66 10.26
C CYS A 260 -1.61 -25.58 9.43
N TYR A 261 -2.01 -25.15 8.25
CA TYR A 261 -2.70 -26.01 7.30
C TYR A 261 -1.85 -26.16 6.04
N ILE A 262 -1.51 -27.39 5.70
CA ILE A 262 -0.87 -27.72 4.43
C ILE A 262 -1.95 -28.40 3.60
N ASP A 263 -2.38 -27.74 2.52
CA ASP A 263 -3.31 -28.32 1.54
C ASP A 263 -2.70 -29.64 1.02
N GLN A 264 -3.26 -30.77 1.45
CA GLN A 264 -2.76 -32.13 1.20
C GLN A 264 -2.91 -32.55 -0.28
N ASN A 265 -3.65 -31.77 -1.08
CA ASN A 265 -3.89 -32.06 -2.49
C ASN A 265 -2.70 -31.70 -3.39
N LEU A 266 -1.67 -31.05 -2.86
CA LEU A 266 -0.42 -30.80 -3.58
C LEU A 266 0.61 -31.86 -3.23
N GLU A 267 1.22 -32.46 -4.25
CA GLU A 267 2.40 -33.30 -4.07
C GLU A 267 3.54 -32.46 -3.48
N ILE A 268 4.08 -32.91 -2.36
CA ILE A 268 5.18 -32.26 -1.64
C ILE A 268 6.49 -32.93 -2.07
N GLU A 269 7.53 -32.13 -2.31
CA GLU A 269 8.87 -32.64 -2.58
C GLU A 269 9.55 -33.04 -1.26
N GLY A 270 9.18 -34.21 -0.69
CA GLY A 270 9.82 -34.79 0.50
C GLY A 270 8.86 -35.32 1.55
N GLU A 271 9.34 -35.48 2.77
CA GLU A 271 8.53 -35.87 3.93
C GLU A 271 7.98 -34.64 4.66
N MET A 272 6.84 -34.81 5.32
CA MET A 272 6.27 -33.78 6.18
C MET A 272 7.07 -33.68 7.48
N PRO A 273 7.39 -32.46 7.95
CA PRO A 273 8.06 -32.30 9.24
C PRO A 273 7.20 -32.83 10.39
N PRO A 274 7.81 -33.43 11.43
CA PRO A 274 7.09 -34.00 12.58
C PRO A 274 6.38 -32.94 13.43
N SER A 275 6.89 -31.70 13.40
CA SER A 275 6.30 -30.53 14.04
C SER A 275 6.59 -29.27 13.22
N THR A 276 5.62 -28.36 13.20
CA THR A 276 5.68 -27.12 12.41
C THR A 276 5.43 -25.89 13.26
N ASN A 277 6.11 -24.80 12.91
CA ASN A 277 5.81 -23.46 13.38
C ASN A 277 5.15 -22.65 12.25
N GLY A 278 4.09 -21.92 12.59
CA GLY A 278 3.35 -21.05 11.67
C GLY A 278 3.63 -19.58 11.93
N TYR A 279 3.78 -18.79 10.87
CA TYR A 279 3.78 -17.32 10.94
C TYR A 279 2.80 -16.75 9.93
N GLU A 280 1.95 -15.84 10.37
CA GLU A 280 0.92 -15.22 9.53
C GLU A 280 1.03 -13.70 9.54
N GLY A 281 0.74 -13.08 8.40
CA GLY A 281 0.62 -11.63 8.28
C GLY A 281 -0.07 -11.21 7.00
N VAL A 282 -0.23 -9.89 6.84
CA VAL A 282 -0.90 -9.30 5.68
C VAL A 282 0.02 -8.27 5.05
N PHE A 283 0.11 -8.28 3.73
CA PHE A 283 0.81 -7.27 2.94
C PHE A 283 -0.12 -6.60 1.92
N TYR A 284 0.27 -5.40 1.51
CA TYR A 284 -0.49 -4.54 0.61
C TYR A 284 0.27 -4.23 -0.68
N ASN A 285 1.59 -4.36 -0.69
CA ASN A 285 2.42 -4.05 -1.85
C ASN A 285 3.07 -5.27 -2.47
N TYR A 286 4.00 -5.92 -1.76
CA TYR A 286 4.68 -7.09 -2.33
C TYR A 286 5.23 -8.04 -1.29
N PHE A 287 5.38 -9.28 -1.73
CA PHE A 287 6.26 -10.28 -1.13
C PHE A 287 7.39 -10.61 -2.11
N SER A 288 8.61 -10.81 -1.62
CA SER A 288 9.70 -11.31 -2.44
C SER A 288 10.61 -12.29 -1.71
N ILE A 289 11.25 -13.15 -2.51
CA ILE A 289 12.24 -14.11 -2.06
C ILE A 289 13.48 -14.04 -2.95
N GLY A 290 14.63 -14.12 -2.31
CA GLY A 290 15.94 -14.23 -2.94
C GLY A 290 16.75 -12.95 -2.82
N MET A 291 17.42 -12.63 -3.91
CA MET A 291 18.51 -11.66 -3.93
C MET A 291 18.08 -10.21 -3.66
N ASP A 292 16.85 -9.80 -4.00
CA ASP A 292 16.33 -8.46 -3.67
C ASP A 292 16.07 -8.32 -2.16
N ALA A 293 15.45 -9.34 -1.56
CA ALA A 293 15.23 -9.44 -0.13
C ALA A 293 16.55 -9.48 0.65
N GLN A 294 17.59 -10.10 0.10
CA GLN A 294 18.94 -10.10 0.69
C GLN A 294 19.54 -8.68 0.77
N VAL A 295 19.37 -7.87 -0.28
CA VAL A 295 19.82 -6.46 -0.29
C VAL A 295 19.03 -5.66 0.74
N ALA A 296 17.71 -5.86 0.80
CA ALA A 296 16.87 -5.23 1.81
C ALA A 296 17.30 -5.62 3.23
N TYR A 297 17.60 -6.90 3.48
CA TYR A 297 18.09 -7.40 4.77
C TYR A 297 19.40 -6.72 5.19
N GLY A 298 20.38 -6.66 4.28
CA GLY A 298 21.66 -5.99 4.54
C GLY A 298 21.50 -4.50 4.85
N PHE A 299 20.62 -3.80 4.12
CA PHE A 299 20.28 -2.39 4.40
C PHE A 299 19.57 -2.22 5.75
N HIS A 300 18.61 -3.09 6.06
CA HIS A 300 17.86 -3.04 7.32
C HIS A 300 18.78 -3.22 8.53
N HIS A 301 19.68 -4.19 8.47
CA HIS A 301 20.68 -4.42 9.51
C HIS A 301 21.59 -3.21 9.71
N LEU A 302 22.11 -2.62 8.62
CA LEU A 302 22.93 -1.40 8.71
C LEU A 302 22.16 -0.24 9.34
N ARG A 303 20.88 -0.06 8.98
CA ARG A 303 20.05 1.00 9.54
C ARG A 303 19.88 0.85 11.05
N ASN A 304 19.79 -0.39 11.53
CA ASN A 304 19.67 -0.68 12.96
C ASN A 304 21.00 -0.49 13.70
N GLU A 305 22.13 -0.88 13.11
CA GLU A 305 23.46 -0.71 13.71
C GLU A 305 23.97 0.74 13.67
N LYS A 306 23.74 1.44 12.55
CA LYS A 306 24.29 2.78 12.25
C LYS A 306 23.18 3.73 11.77
N PRO A 307 22.23 4.10 12.63
CA PRO A 307 21.09 4.95 12.26
C PRO A 307 21.50 6.34 11.75
N TYR A 308 22.69 6.83 12.14
CA TYR A 308 23.20 8.12 11.69
C TYR A 308 23.52 8.20 10.19
N LEU A 309 23.81 7.06 9.54
CA LEU A 309 24.06 6.99 8.09
C LEU A 309 22.76 7.03 7.28
N ALA A 310 21.67 6.50 7.84
CA ALA A 310 20.36 6.36 7.21
C ALA A 310 19.40 7.51 7.58
N ASN A 311 19.93 8.74 7.66
CA ASN A 311 19.15 9.92 8.00
C ASN A 311 18.50 10.54 6.75
N GLY A 312 17.30 10.05 6.43
CA GLY A 312 16.40 10.66 5.47
C GLY A 312 16.30 9.95 4.11
N PRO A 313 15.30 10.29 3.28
CA PRO A 313 14.95 9.52 2.08
C PRO A 313 16.07 9.42 1.03
N ILE A 314 16.85 10.49 0.83
CA ILE A 314 17.92 10.52 -0.17
C ILE A 314 19.08 9.61 0.27
N ALA A 315 19.53 9.74 1.52
CA ALA A 315 20.58 8.89 2.09
C ALA A 315 20.19 7.41 2.03
N ASN A 316 18.95 7.09 2.42
CA ASN A 316 18.42 5.72 2.36
C ASN A 316 18.49 5.13 0.94
N LYS A 317 18.10 5.90 -0.09
CA LYS A 317 18.16 5.46 -1.48
C LYS A 317 19.59 5.21 -1.97
N ILE A 318 20.53 6.08 -1.59
CA ILE A 318 21.95 5.93 -1.95
C ILE A 318 22.53 4.67 -1.30
N ILE A 319 22.27 4.46 0.00
CA ILE A 319 22.77 3.29 0.71
C ILE A 319 22.18 2.01 0.12
N TYR A 320 20.87 1.97 -0.15
CA TYR A 320 20.23 0.81 -0.79
C TYR A 320 20.88 0.49 -2.14
N SER A 321 21.15 1.53 -2.95
CA SER A 321 21.87 1.38 -4.22
C SER A 321 23.30 0.85 -4.02
N GLY A 322 24.01 1.32 -2.99
CA GLY A 322 25.35 0.86 -2.64
C GLY A 322 25.41 -0.60 -2.18
N TYR A 323 24.42 -1.08 -1.43
CA TYR A 323 24.30 -2.50 -1.05
C TYR A 323 24.04 -3.41 -2.25
N GLY A 324 23.23 -2.93 -3.21
CA GLY A 324 23.11 -3.58 -4.51
C GLY A 324 24.48 -3.74 -5.19
N CYS A 325 25.39 -2.77 -5.08
CA CYS A 325 26.73 -2.88 -5.65
C CYS A 325 27.67 -3.83 -4.88
N SER A 326 27.65 -3.81 -3.54
CA SER A 326 28.63 -4.50 -2.70
C SER A 326 28.33 -5.99 -2.44
N GLN A 327 27.07 -6.42 -2.51
CA GLN A 327 26.65 -7.81 -2.28
C GLN A 327 26.88 -8.73 -3.50
N GLY A 328 27.83 -8.39 -4.38
CA GLY A 328 28.21 -9.21 -5.53
C GLY A 328 27.16 -9.26 -6.66
N TRP A 329 26.29 -8.26 -6.74
CA TRP A 329 25.18 -8.22 -7.71
C TRP A 329 25.66 -7.98 -9.15
N PHE A 330 26.66 -7.11 -9.30
CA PHE A 330 27.29 -6.76 -10.57
C PHE A 330 28.54 -7.61 -10.86
N LEU A 331 29.20 -8.05 -9.79
CA LEU A 331 30.41 -8.88 -9.80
C LEU A 331 30.11 -10.11 -8.96
N THR A 332 29.81 -11.23 -9.61
CA THR A 332 29.35 -12.43 -8.89
C THR A 332 30.47 -12.93 -7.97
N HIS A 333 30.29 -12.87 -6.65
CA HIS A 333 31.19 -13.58 -5.73
C HIS A 333 31.20 -15.06 -6.12
N CYS A 334 32.38 -15.66 -6.12
CA CYS A 334 32.61 -17.04 -6.55
C CYS A 334 31.91 -18.03 -5.61
N ILE A 335 30.60 -18.21 -5.77
CA ILE A 335 29.97 -19.48 -5.45
C ILE A 335 30.57 -20.46 -6.45
N ASN A 336 31.32 -21.44 -5.93
CA ASN A 336 32.13 -22.39 -6.70
C ASN A 336 31.31 -23.19 -7.72
N ASP A 337 29.97 -23.26 -7.56
CA ASP A 337 29.07 -23.83 -8.56
C ASP A 337 28.05 -22.78 -9.11
N PRO A 338 28.21 -22.34 -10.37
CA PRO A 338 27.23 -21.50 -11.06
C PRO A 338 25.82 -22.09 -11.16
N GLY A 339 25.72 -23.43 -11.13
CA GLY A 339 24.47 -24.18 -11.20
C GLY A 339 23.57 -24.02 -9.99
N LEU A 340 24.14 -23.72 -8.81
CA LEU A 340 23.41 -23.56 -7.55
C LEU A 340 22.78 -22.18 -7.36
N ARG A 341 23.11 -21.19 -8.21
CA ARG A 341 22.77 -19.77 -8.00
C ARG A 341 21.30 -19.39 -8.26
N GLY A 342 20.52 -20.24 -8.92
CA GLY A 342 19.14 -19.93 -9.31
C GLY A 342 18.12 -20.35 -8.26
N LEU A 343 17.06 -19.55 -8.08
CA LEU A 343 15.99 -19.86 -7.12
C LEU A 343 15.31 -21.20 -7.39
N LYS A 344 15.26 -21.63 -8.66
CA LYS A 344 14.72 -22.92 -9.09
C LYS A 344 15.36 -24.17 -8.45
N ASN A 345 16.50 -24.01 -7.75
CA ASN A 345 17.15 -25.12 -7.06
C ASN A 345 16.64 -25.28 -5.63
N ILE A 346 16.00 -24.24 -5.08
CA ILE A 346 15.52 -24.22 -3.70
C ILE A 346 14.03 -23.96 -3.60
N MET A 347 13.34 -23.65 -4.71
CA MET A 347 11.96 -23.20 -4.70
C MET A 347 11.16 -23.78 -5.85
N THR A 348 10.00 -24.34 -5.50
CA THR A 348 8.94 -24.71 -6.43
C THR A 348 7.76 -23.74 -6.27
N LEU A 349 7.26 -23.21 -7.38
CA LEU A 349 6.16 -22.24 -7.44
C LEU A 349 4.89 -22.91 -7.96
N HIS A 350 3.82 -22.84 -7.18
CA HIS A 350 2.47 -23.19 -7.57
C HIS A 350 1.56 -21.96 -7.51
N ILE A 351 0.63 -21.85 -8.45
CA ILE A 351 -0.34 -20.75 -8.48
C ILE A 351 -1.76 -21.26 -8.68
N LYS A 352 -2.75 -20.47 -8.25
CA LYS A 352 -4.12 -20.56 -8.76
C LYS A 352 -4.42 -19.38 -9.66
N LYS A 353 -5.10 -19.63 -10.77
CA LYS A 353 -5.71 -18.59 -11.61
C LYS A 353 -7.05 -18.18 -11.00
N LEU A 354 -7.54 -16.98 -11.32
CA LEU A 354 -8.77 -16.43 -10.76
C LEU A 354 -9.98 -17.38 -10.94
N ASP A 355 -10.07 -18.01 -12.11
CA ASP A 355 -11.20 -18.88 -12.49
C ASP A 355 -10.94 -20.37 -12.23
N SER A 356 -9.89 -20.71 -11.45
CA SER A 356 -9.47 -22.10 -11.22
C SER A 356 -9.32 -22.42 -9.73
N SER A 357 -9.96 -23.50 -9.28
CA SER A 357 -9.71 -24.10 -7.97
C SER A 357 -8.40 -24.88 -7.91
N GLU A 358 -7.88 -25.30 -9.07
CA GLU A 358 -6.72 -26.17 -9.19
C GLU A 358 -5.41 -25.40 -9.12
N TRP A 359 -4.41 -26.03 -8.48
CA TRP A 359 -3.05 -25.54 -8.42
C TRP A 359 -2.27 -25.92 -9.69
N GLU A 360 -1.54 -24.96 -10.26
CA GLU A 360 -0.67 -25.15 -11.42
C GLU A 360 0.79 -24.90 -11.02
N LYS A 361 1.67 -25.87 -11.30
CA LYS A 361 3.14 -25.71 -11.12
C LYS A 361 3.70 -24.81 -12.22
N VAL A 362 4.30 -23.69 -11.86
CA VAL A 362 4.88 -22.72 -12.80
C VAL A 362 6.40 -22.78 -12.75
N PRO A 363 7.09 -23.04 -13.88
CA PRO A 363 8.54 -23.16 -13.90
C PRO A 363 9.23 -21.79 -13.70
N VAL A 364 10.07 -21.70 -12.67
CA VAL A 364 10.94 -20.53 -12.45
C VAL A 364 12.16 -20.62 -13.39
N PRO A 365 12.44 -19.62 -14.24
CA PRO A 365 13.57 -19.70 -15.17
C PRO A 365 14.91 -19.80 -14.45
N LYS A 366 15.84 -20.62 -14.99
CA LYS A 366 17.16 -20.89 -14.38
C LYS A 366 17.99 -19.63 -14.07
N SER A 367 17.78 -18.55 -14.82
CA SER A 367 18.50 -17.27 -14.66
C SER A 367 17.95 -16.39 -13.52
N VAL A 368 16.78 -16.69 -12.98
CA VAL A 368 16.11 -15.88 -11.96
C VAL A 368 16.72 -16.14 -10.59
N ARG A 369 17.05 -15.05 -9.89
CA ARG A 369 17.68 -15.03 -8.56
C ARG A 369 16.83 -14.33 -7.50
N ALA A 370 15.78 -13.62 -7.91
CA ALA A 370 14.74 -13.13 -7.03
C ALA A 370 13.38 -13.30 -7.72
N VAL A 371 12.36 -13.70 -6.96
CA VAL A 371 10.97 -13.71 -7.40
C VAL A 371 10.20 -12.72 -6.53
N VAL A 372 9.42 -11.87 -7.17
CA VAL A 372 8.58 -10.87 -6.53
C VAL A 372 7.14 -11.15 -6.94
N ALA A 373 6.25 -11.22 -5.96
CA ALA A 373 4.80 -11.18 -6.13
C ALA A 373 4.32 -9.79 -5.73
N LEU A 374 3.87 -9.01 -6.72
CA LEU A 374 3.57 -7.59 -6.59
C LEU A 374 2.06 -7.36 -6.78
N ASN A 375 1.47 -6.54 -5.91
CA ASN A 375 0.05 -6.16 -5.94
C ASN A 375 -0.17 -4.75 -6.52
N LEU A 376 0.84 -3.88 -6.46
CA LEU A 376 0.77 -2.50 -6.95
C LEU A 376 1.54 -2.35 -8.25
N HIS A 377 1.23 -1.34 -9.05
CA HIS A 377 2.08 -0.99 -10.20
C HIS A 377 3.41 -0.31 -9.80
N SER A 378 3.64 -0.06 -8.51
CA SER A 378 4.79 0.66 -7.96
C SER A 378 5.63 -0.25 -7.07
N TYR A 379 6.89 -0.43 -7.44
CA TYR A 379 7.90 -1.16 -6.67
C TYR A 379 9.17 -0.31 -6.54
N GLY A 380 9.88 -0.41 -5.41
CA GLY A 380 11.20 0.19 -5.27
C GLY A 380 11.22 1.73 -5.37
N SER A 381 10.22 2.41 -4.82
CA SER A 381 10.05 3.87 -4.88
C SER A 381 9.57 4.41 -6.22
N GLY A 382 8.54 3.77 -6.80
CA GLY A 382 7.84 4.29 -7.98
C GLY A 382 8.17 3.64 -9.30
N ARG A 383 8.87 2.51 -9.32
CA ARG A 383 9.22 1.81 -10.56
C ARG A 383 8.11 0.85 -10.94
N ASN A 384 7.86 0.70 -12.24
CA ASN A 384 6.91 -0.29 -12.74
C ASN A 384 7.65 -1.48 -13.38
N PRO A 385 8.12 -2.47 -12.60
CA PRO A 385 8.87 -3.62 -13.13
C PRO A 385 8.00 -4.54 -14.02
N TRP A 386 6.68 -4.57 -13.80
CA TRP A 386 5.75 -5.27 -14.68
C TRP A 386 5.60 -4.57 -16.03
N GLY A 387 5.67 -3.23 -16.01
CA GLY A 387 5.64 -2.39 -17.20
C GLY A 387 4.25 -2.26 -17.82
N ASN A 388 4.19 -1.50 -18.91
CA ASN A 388 2.97 -1.30 -19.69
C ASN A 388 2.98 -2.26 -20.87
N LEU A 389 2.45 -3.46 -20.66
CA LEU A 389 2.47 -4.53 -21.65
C LEU A 389 1.51 -4.23 -22.81
N LYS A 390 1.94 -4.54 -24.04
CA LYS A 390 1.08 -4.41 -25.22
C LYS A 390 -0.04 -5.46 -25.18
N GLN A 391 -1.21 -5.10 -25.70
CA GLN A 391 -2.39 -5.97 -25.75
C GLN A 391 -2.08 -7.36 -26.34
N ASP A 392 -1.41 -7.43 -27.50
CA ASP A 392 -1.04 -8.70 -28.14
C ASP A 392 -0.16 -9.59 -27.24
N TYR A 393 0.69 -8.98 -26.39
CA TYR A 393 1.54 -9.72 -25.46
C TYR A 393 0.74 -10.22 -24.26
N LEU A 394 -0.19 -9.42 -23.76
CA LEU A 394 -1.11 -9.82 -22.69
C LEU A 394 -1.93 -11.02 -23.14
N GLU A 395 -2.57 -10.94 -24.31
CA GLU A 395 -3.36 -12.03 -24.89
C GLU A 395 -2.55 -13.30 -25.11
N LYS A 396 -1.36 -13.18 -25.70
CA LYS A 396 -0.46 -14.33 -25.93
C LYS A 396 -0.04 -15.03 -24.63
N ARG A 397 0.07 -14.27 -23.53
CA ARG A 397 0.49 -14.79 -22.22
C ARG A 397 -0.70 -15.18 -21.33
N GLY A 398 -1.92 -14.83 -21.71
CA GLY A 398 -3.09 -14.94 -20.85
C GLY A 398 -3.00 -14.02 -19.62
N PHE A 399 -2.39 -12.84 -19.77
CA PHE A 399 -2.29 -11.83 -18.74
C PHE A 399 -3.37 -10.76 -18.92
N VAL A 400 -3.71 -10.09 -17.83
CA VAL A 400 -4.57 -8.90 -17.79
C VAL A 400 -3.76 -7.67 -17.38
N GLU A 401 -4.33 -6.49 -17.58
CA GLU A 401 -3.73 -5.25 -17.09
C GLU A 401 -3.67 -5.26 -15.57
N ALA A 402 -2.50 -4.97 -15.00
CA ALA A 402 -2.26 -5.01 -13.57
C ALA A 402 -3.07 -3.91 -12.85
N GLN A 403 -3.88 -4.29 -11.87
CA GLN A 403 -4.64 -3.37 -11.03
C GLN A 403 -4.46 -3.74 -9.56
N ALA A 404 -4.63 -2.76 -8.66
CA ALA A 404 -4.47 -2.98 -7.23
C ALA A 404 -5.70 -3.65 -6.59
N ASP A 405 -6.76 -3.92 -7.36
CA ASP A 405 -8.07 -4.39 -6.90
C ASP A 405 -8.71 -5.48 -7.78
N ASP A 406 -7.92 -6.12 -8.66
CA ASP A 406 -8.37 -7.16 -9.61
C ASP A 406 -8.34 -8.59 -9.04
N GLY A 407 -7.82 -8.78 -7.83
CA GLY A 407 -7.65 -10.08 -7.19
C GLY A 407 -6.46 -10.88 -7.71
N LEU A 408 -5.47 -10.24 -8.34
CA LEU A 408 -4.28 -10.87 -8.89
C LEU A 408 -2.99 -10.28 -8.31
N LEU A 409 -1.94 -11.11 -8.31
CA LEU A 409 -0.56 -10.69 -8.07
C LEU A 409 0.26 -10.85 -9.35
N GLU A 410 1.01 -9.82 -9.71
CA GLU A 410 2.03 -9.86 -10.75
C GLU A 410 3.28 -10.57 -10.24
N ILE A 411 3.59 -11.75 -10.79
CA ILE A 411 4.78 -12.53 -10.45
C ILE A 411 5.86 -12.29 -11.49
N PHE A 412 6.97 -11.68 -11.09
CA PHE A 412 8.13 -11.45 -11.96
C PHE A 412 9.45 -11.87 -11.31
N GLY A 413 10.44 -12.10 -12.17
CA GLY A 413 11.79 -12.49 -11.77
C GLY A 413 12.84 -11.42 -12.05
N LEU A 414 13.76 -11.24 -11.11
CA LEU A 414 15.01 -10.49 -11.31
C LEU A 414 16.18 -11.46 -11.47
N LYS A 415 17.07 -11.16 -12.42
CA LYS A 415 18.24 -12.00 -12.76
C LYS A 415 19.48 -11.52 -11.99
N GLN A 416 20.53 -11.06 -12.67
CA GLN A 416 21.71 -10.45 -12.06
C GLN A 416 21.55 -8.93 -11.85
N GLY A 417 22.49 -8.30 -11.14
CA GLY A 417 22.41 -6.89 -10.75
C GLY A 417 22.31 -5.91 -11.91
N TRP A 418 22.93 -6.20 -13.06
CA TRP A 418 22.74 -5.40 -14.28
C TRP A 418 21.29 -5.42 -14.77
N HIS A 419 20.69 -6.61 -14.86
CA HIS A 419 19.29 -6.75 -15.27
C HIS A 419 18.37 -6.04 -14.28
N ALA A 420 18.55 -6.28 -12.99
CA ALA A 420 17.74 -5.64 -11.97
C ALA A 420 17.90 -4.11 -12.01
N SER A 421 19.12 -3.60 -12.21
CA SER A 421 19.36 -2.15 -12.34
C SER A 421 18.64 -1.55 -13.54
N PHE A 422 18.69 -2.19 -14.71
CA PHE A 422 17.96 -1.73 -15.89
C PHE A 422 16.44 -1.75 -15.70
N VAL A 423 15.91 -2.71 -14.93
CA VAL A 423 14.51 -2.71 -14.50
C VAL A 423 14.23 -1.52 -13.57
N MET A 424 15.07 -1.29 -12.55
CA MET A 424 14.89 -0.19 -11.59
C MET A 424 15.07 1.20 -12.20
N VAL A 425 15.74 1.32 -13.36
CA VAL A 425 15.82 2.58 -14.13
C VAL A 425 14.85 2.60 -15.32
N GLU A 426 13.93 1.63 -15.40
CA GLU A 426 12.84 1.58 -16.39
C GLU A 426 13.31 1.54 -17.85
N LEU A 427 14.52 1.02 -18.09
CA LEU A 427 15.04 0.78 -19.44
C LEU A 427 14.51 -0.53 -20.04
N ILE A 428 14.17 -1.50 -19.20
CA ILE A 428 13.57 -2.79 -19.57
C ILE A 428 12.51 -3.20 -18.53
N SER A 429 11.59 -4.08 -18.91
CA SER A 429 10.70 -4.74 -17.95
C SER A 429 11.39 -5.91 -17.25
N ALA A 430 10.87 -6.32 -16.11
CA ALA A 430 11.30 -7.53 -15.44
C ALA A 430 10.93 -8.79 -16.26
N LYS A 431 11.45 -9.94 -15.84
CA LYS A 431 11.06 -11.21 -16.46
C LYS A 431 9.67 -11.61 -15.94
N HIS A 432 8.63 -11.39 -16.74
CA HIS A 432 7.28 -11.84 -16.39
C HIS A 432 7.22 -13.38 -16.24
N ILE A 433 6.69 -13.85 -15.12
CA ILE A 433 6.51 -15.26 -14.81
C ILE A 433 5.03 -15.62 -14.98
N ALA A 434 4.16 -15.06 -14.14
CA ALA A 434 2.71 -15.35 -14.15
C ALA A 434 1.90 -14.23 -13.48
N GLN A 435 0.57 -14.31 -13.57
CA GLN A 435 -0.38 -13.62 -12.69
C GLN A 435 -1.18 -14.67 -11.91
N ALA A 436 -1.47 -14.42 -10.64
CA ALA A 436 -2.04 -15.43 -9.75
C ALA A 436 -3.03 -14.84 -8.74
N ALA A 437 -4.12 -15.56 -8.48
CA ALA A 437 -5.09 -15.27 -7.42
C ALA A 437 -4.73 -15.94 -6.07
N ALA A 438 -3.83 -16.92 -6.10
CA ALA A 438 -3.18 -17.48 -4.92
C ALA A 438 -1.80 -18.04 -5.31
N ILE A 439 -0.84 -17.99 -4.40
CA ILE A 439 0.52 -18.48 -4.60
C ILE A 439 0.86 -19.48 -3.50
N ARG A 440 1.52 -20.57 -3.85
CA ARG A 440 2.20 -21.45 -2.91
C ARG A 440 3.64 -21.63 -3.34
N LEU A 441 4.56 -21.33 -2.44
CA LEU A 441 5.98 -21.64 -2.60
C LEU A 441 6.31 -22.81 -1.69
N GLU A 442 6.94 -23.82 -2.27
CA GLU A 442 7.64 -24.86 -1.51
C GLU A 442 9.13 -24.57 -1.58
N ILE A 443 9.77 -24.44 -0.41
CA ILE A 443 11.16 -24.01 -0.30
C ILE A 443 11.97 -25.09 0.41
N ARG A 444 12.99 -25.62 -0.26
CA ARG A 444 13.84 -26.68 0.25
C ARG A 444 15.30 -26.31 0.07
N GLY A 445 16.05 -26.34 1.17
CA GLY A 445 17.39 -25.75 1.22
C GLY A 445 18.43 -26.48 0.37
N GLY A 446 18.40 -27.81 0.32
CA GLY A 446 19.49 -28.57 -0.28
C GLY A 446 20.84 -28.18 0.36
N ASP A 447 21.75 -27.60 -0.43
CA ASP A 447 23.04 -27.04 0.06
C ASP A 447 22.92 -25.64 0.69
N TRP A 448 21.77 -24.97 0.52
CA TRP A 448 21.51 -23.65 1.07
C TRP A 448 20.97 -23.76 2.50
N LYS A 449 21.56 -22.98 3.41
CA LYS A 449 21.14 -22.91 4.81
C LYS A 449 20.04 -21.90 5.06
N ASP A 450 19.99 -20.83 4.26
CA ASP A 450 19.08 -19.71 4.48
C ASP A 450 18.59 -19.14 3.15
N ALA A 451 17.31 -18.78 3.13
CA ALA A 451 16.73 -17.90 2.14
C ALA A 451 16.56 -16.49 2.73
N PHE A 452 16.48 -15.49 1.87
CA PHE A 452 16.10 -14.14 2.27
C PHE A 452 14.71 -13.86 1.71
N MET A 453 13.84 -13.35 2.57
CA MET A 453 12.48 -13.00 2.22
C MET A 453 12.19 -11.57 2.66
N GLN A 454 11.21 -10.95 2.00
CA GLN A 454 10.80 -9.60 2.29
C GLN A 454 9.31 -9.43 2.06
N MET A 455 8.68 -8.64 2.92
CA MET A 455 7.27 -8.30 2.83
C MET A 455 7.11 -6.80 3.08
N ASP A 456 6.53 -6.06 2.13
CA ASP A 456 6.25 -4.62 2.23
C ASP A 456 7.43 -3.75 2.72
N GLY A 457 8.66 -4.14 2.41
CA GLY A 457 9.86 -3.41 2.87
C GLY A 457 10.52 -3.97 4.13
N GLU A 458 9.92 -4.94 4.81
CA GLU A 458 10.45 -5.61 6.01
C GLU A 458 11.10 -6.96 5.64
N PRO A 459 12.43 -7.06 5.64
CA PRO A 459 13.15 -8.27 5.26
C PRO A 459 13.48 -9.15 6.48
N TRP A 460 13.56 -10.46 6.27
CA TRP A 460 14.07 -11.42 7.25
C TRP A 460 14.88 -12.53 6.57
N LYS A 461 15.64 -13.24 7.40
CA LYS A 461 16.40 -14.42 7.02
C LYS A 461 15.60 -15.65 7.39
N GLN A 462 15.20 -16.43 6.40
CA GLN A 462 14.41 -17.65 6.57
C GLN A 462 15.35 -18.86 6.65
N PRO A 463 15.47 -19.53 7.79
CA PRO A 463 16.24 -20.78 7.88
C PRO A 463 15.59 -21.86 7.01
N MET A 464 16.42 -22.70 6.39
CA MET A 464 16.02 -23.81 5.55
C MET A 464 16.70 -25.09 6.02
N THR A 465 15.95 -26.20 5.95
CA THR A 465 16.49 -27.52 6.24
C THR A 465 16.69 -28.32 4.95
N ARG A 466 17.54 -29.35 5.02
CA ARG A 466 17.76 -30.27 3.90
C ARG A 466 16.60 -31.27 3.74
N ASP A 467 16.05 -31.68 4.87
CA ASP A 467 15.13 -32.82 4.96
C ASP A 467 13.68 -32.40 4.79
N TYR A 468 13.31 -31.19 5.25
CA TYR A 468 11.94 -30.70 5.24
C TYR A 468 11.79 -29.36 4.52
N SER A 469 10.66 -29.20 3.85
CA SER A 469 10.29 -27.97 3.13
C SER A 469 9.66 -26.94 4.07
N THR A 470 9.90 -25.67 3.76
CA THR A 470 9.13 -24.53 4.26
C THR A 470 8.10 -24.15 3.20
N PHE A 471 6.84 -24.00 3.61
CA PHE A 471 5.76 -23.58 2.73
C PHE A 471 5.42 -22.11 2.96
N VAL A 472 5.20 -21.38 1.87
CA VAL A 472 4.68 -20.01 1.90
C VAL A 472 3.40 -19.98 1.07
N ASP A 473 2.27 -19.80 1.75
CA ASP A 473 0.96 -19.67 1.15
C ASP A 473 0.55 -18.20 1.13
N ILE A 474 0.18 -17.69 -0.04
CA ILE A 474 -0.32 -16.32 -0.21
C ILE A 474 -1.71 -16.39 -0.81
N LYS A 475 -2.68 -15.80 -0.11
CA LYS A 475 -4.09 -15.76 -0.51
C LYS A 475 -4.65 -14.37 -0.33
N ARG A 476 -5.56 -13.98 -1.21
CA ARG A 476 -6.28 -12.70 -1.09
C ARG A 476 -7.10 -12.67 0.19
N VAL A 477 -7.03 -11.57 0.93
CA VAL A 477 -7.94 -11.29 2.04
C VAL A 477 -9.35 -11.05 1.49
N PRO A 478 -10.42 -11.62 2.06
CA PRO A 478 -11.77 -11.53 1.48
C PRO A 478 -12.31 -10.10 1.30
N HIS A 479 -11.87 -9.18 2.14
CA HIS A 479 -12.32 -7.79 2.12
C HIS A 479 -11.23 -6.86 1.59
N GLN A 480 -11.61 -6.01 0.65
CA GLN A 480 -10.72 -4.98 0.11
C GLN A 480 -10.63 -3.79 1.05
N SER A 481 -9.44 -3.22 1.14
CA SER A 481 -9.19 -1.95 1.81
C SER A 481 -9.73 -0.80 0.97
N LEU A 482 -10.25 0.24 1.62
CA LEU A 482 -10.72 1.47 0.96
C LEU A 482 -9.63 2.54 1.06
N VAL A 483 -9.15 3.02 -0.08
CA VAL A 483 -8.07 4.01 -0.16
C VAL A 483 -8.56 5.20 -0.99
N VAL A 484 -8.33 6.42 -0.52
CA VAL A 484 -8.69 7.62 -1.28
C VAL A 484 -7.67 7.82 -2.40
N LYS A 485 -8.14 7.98 -3.63
CA LYS A 485 -7.32 8.26 -4.80
C LYS A 485 -6.89 9.72 -4.78
N GLY A 486 -5.60 9.98 -4.84
CA GLY A 486 -5.04 11.31 -4.89
C GLY A 486 -5.28 11.95 -6.25
N ASP A 487 -4.79 11.35 -7.32
CA ASP A 487 -4.61 11.91 -8.68
C ASP A 487 -5.71 12.87 -9.16
#